data_AF-A0A2A4KNY5-F1
#
_entry.id   AF-A0A2A4KNY5-F1
#
_cell.length_a   1.000
_cell.length_b   1.000
_cell.length_c   1.000
_cell.angle_alpha   90.00
_cell.angle_beta   90.00
_cell.angle_gamma   90.00
#
_symmetry.space_group_name_H-M   'P 1'
#
loop_
_entity.id
_entity.type
_entity.pdbx_description
1 polymer ?
#
loop_
_entity_poly.entity_id
_entity_poly.type
_entity_poly.pdbx_seq_one_letter_code
_entity_poly.pdbx_strand_id
1 'polypeptide(L)'
;MRENRRSKLSVLAGASGLALSAVTAAPALADDVPESPREVEMAADVKVVEGIAPALGPAAGPAAAAEAATASDTCLGSTAAYGSSGCFQHNADIVWAGDTKKDGMSAAVGVYTDYGRAEEVCVNNLGVNTWAGCDKDYRESGNVRLRVLRYDGDTGKFYQPEAWSGWVPVDGKY
;
A
#
# COMPACT_ATOMS: atom_id res chain seq x y z
N MET A 1 -17.27 -98.16 2.72
CA MET A 1 -16.43 -97.91 1.52
C MET A 1 -15.35 -96.93 1.96
N ARG A 2 -14.06 -97.32 2.08
CA ARG A 2 -12.99 -97.15 1.06
C ARG A 2 -13.13 -95.79 0.35
N GLU A 3 -12.18 -94.84 0.41
CA GLU A 3 -10.73 -94.99 0.29
C GLU A 3 -9.96 -93.73 0.75
N ASN A 4 -8.68 -93.96 1.07
CA ASN A 4 -7.62 -92.99 1.28
C ASN A 4 -7.39 -92.08 0.05
N ARG A 5 -6.95 -90.83 0.30
CA ARG A 5 -5.78 -90.25 -0.39
C ARG A 5 -5.22 -89.05 0.38
N ARG A 6 -3.99 -89.23 0.85
CA ARG A 6 -3.07 -88.17 1.28
C ARG A 6 -2.62 -87.39 0.05
N SER A 7 -2.65 -86.07 0.13
CA SER A 7 -1.68 -85.19 -0.54
C SER A 7 -1.28 -84.08 0.43
N LYS A 8 -0.05 -84.19 0.94
CA LYS A 8 0.67 -83.09 1.57
C LYS A 8 1.19 -82.19 0.46
N LEU A 9 1.11 -80.87 0.63
CA LEU A 9 2.13 -79.93 0.16
C LEU A 9 1.96 -78.60 0.90
N SER A 10 3.06 -78.23 1.54
CA SER A 10 3.29 -77.04 2.36
C SER A 10 3.37 -75.75 1.53
N VAL A 11 3.59 -74.63 2.25
CA VAL A 11 4.16 -73.34 1.78
C VAL A 11 3.05 -72.39 1.26
N LEU A 12 2.85 -71.14 1.72
CA LEU A 12 3.69 -70.09 2.29
C LEU A 12 2.98 -69.33 3.43
N ALA A 13 3.76 -68.95 4.43
CA ALA A 13 3.47 -67.83 5.30
C ALA A 13 3.46 -66.52 4.49
N GLY A 14 2.46 -65.67 4.73
CA GLY A 14 2.40 -64.32 4.19
C GLY A 14 1.69 -63.43 5.20
N ALA A 15 2.40 -63.03 6.25
CA ALA A 15 1.96 -62.00 7.16
C ALA A 15 2.05 -60.65 6.42
N SER A 16 0.90 -60.13 5.95
CA SER A 16 0.79 -58.76 5.45
C SER A 16 0.95 -57.80 6.63
N GLY A 17 2.20 -57.41 6.91
CA GLY A 17 2.50 -56.27 7.76
C GLY A 17 2.01 -54.99 7.09
N LEU A 18 0.95 -54.39 7.63
CA LEU A 18 0.55 -53.02 7.31
C LEU A 18 1.67 -52.08 7.79
N ALA A 19 2.59 -51.76 6.91
CA ALA A 19 3.50 -50.63 7.11
C ALA A 19 2.69 -49.34 6.97
N LEU A 20 2.19 -48.83 8.09
CA LEU A 20 1.74 -47.45 8.20
C LEU A 20 2.97 -46.56 7.99
N SER A 21 3.18 -46.12 6.75
CA SER A 21 4.05 -44.97 6.47
C SER A 21 3.45 -43.77 7.17
N ALA A 22 3.94 -43.48 8.37
CA ALA A 22 3.75 -42.18 8.99
C ALA A 22 4.49 -41.16 8.10
N VAL A 23 3.75 -40.57 7.16
CA VAL A 23 4.17 -39.30 6.54
C VAL A 23 4.17 -38.29 7.67
N THR A 24 5.35 -38.03 8.21
CA THR A 24 5.59 -36.83 8.99
C THR A 24 5.47 -35.67 8.01
N ALA A 25 4.27 -35.14 7.86
CA ALA A 25 4.09 -33.81 7.30
C ALA A 25 4.78 -32.86 8.26
N ALA A 26 6.02 -32.48 7.93
CA ALA A 26 6.62 -31.30 8.52
C ALA A 26 5.63 -30.15 8.25
N PRO A 27 5.20 -29.39 9.27
CA PRO A 27 4.53 -28.15 8.97
C PRO A 27 5.54 -27.35 8.14
N ALA A 28 5.18 -27.04 6.91
CA ALA A 28 5.82 -25.94 6.20
C ALA A 28 5.54 -24.73 7.07
N LEU A 29 6.51 -24.38 7.93
CA LEU A 29 6.63 -23.04 8.44
C LEU A 29 6.77 -22.21 7.17
N ALA A 30 5.66 -21.60 6.75
CA ALA A 30 5.74 -20.40 5.94
C ALA A 30 6.65 -19.49 6.76
N ASP A 31 7.90 -19.39 6.33
CA ASP A 31 8.82 -18.38 6.80
C ASP A 31 8.16 -17.07 6.36
N ASP A 32 7.31 -16.53 7.23
CA ASP A 32 6.70 -15.20 7.12
C ASP A 32 7.86 -14.22 7.39
N VAL A 33 8.87 -14.25 6.52
CA VAL A 33 9.86 -13.20 6.43
C VAL A 33 9.03 -11.97 6.12
N PRO A 34 9.04 -10.93 6.98
CA PRO A 34 8.38 -9.68 6.61
C PRO A 34 9.01 -9.25 5.29
N GLU A 35 8.22 -9.29 4.22
CA GLU A 35 8.67 -8.92 2.88
C GLU A 35 9.25 -7.51 3.01
N SER A 36 10.57 -7.39 2.83
CA SER A 36 11.24 -6.12 3.00
C SER A 36 10.61 -5.10 2.04
N PRO A 37 10.38 -3.85 2.48
CA PRO A 37 9.79 -2.83 1.61
C PRO A 37 10.55 -2.76 0.29
N ARG A 38 9.86 -2.97 -0.83
CA ARG A 38 10.46 -2.89 -2.15
C ARG A 38 10.59 -1.44 -2.56
N GLU A 39 11.83 -1.00 -2.77
CA GLU A 39 12.14 0.35 -3.25
C GLU A 39 11.51 0.61 -4.63
N VAL A 40 11.12 1.86 -4.83
CA VAL A 40 10.56 2.40 -6.07
C VAL A 40 11.52 3.47 -6.55
N GLU A 41 12.06 3.30 -7.76
CA GLU A 41 12.83 4.35 -8.42
C GLU A 41 11.89 5.45 -8.92
N MET A 42 12.17 6.68 -8.50
CA MET A 42 11.54 7.90 -9.01
C MET A 42 12.47 8.62 -9.99
N ALA A 43 11.92 9.53 -10.80
CA ALA A 43 12.73 10.37 -11.66
C ALA A 43 13.79 11.12 -10.83
N ALA A 44 15.04 11.15 -11.30
CA ALA A 44 16.16 11.70 -10.53
C ALA A 44 16.03 13.21 -10.24
N ASP A 45 15.22 13.90 -11.02
CA ASP A 45 14.91 15.32 -10.92
C ASP A 45 13.57 15.60 -10.21
N VAL A 46 12.92 14.58 -9.63
CA VAL A 46 11.68 14.77 -8.88
C VAL A 46 11.91 15.70 -7.68
N LYS A 47 11.09 16.74 -7.58
CA LYS A 47 11.18 17.68 -6.47
C LYS A 47 10.31 17.21 -5.31
N VAL A 48 10.94 16.84 -4.21
CA VAL A 48 10.26 16.52 -2.95
C VAL A 48 9.94 17.82 -2.20
N VAL A 49 8.68 18.01 -1.83
CA VAL A 49 8.18 19.16 -1.08
C VAL A 49 7.56 18.66 0.21
N GLU A 50 8.02 19.21 1.33
CA GLU A 50 7.41 18.95 2.63
C GLU A 50 6.08 19.69 2.72
N GLY A 51 5.01 18.94 2.96
CA GLY A 51 3.69 19.50 3.15
C GLY A 51 3.58 20.17 4.51
N ILE A 52 2.73 21.18 4.58
CA ILE A 52 2.41 21.90 5.80
C ILE A 52 1.12 21.38 6.41
N ALA A 53 0.99 21.47 7.73
CA ALA A 53 -0.27 21.14 8.38
C ALA A 53 -1.38 22.06 7.86
N PRO A 54 -2.62 21.55 7.65
CA PRO A 54 -3.76 22.39 7.36
C PRO A 54 -3.91 23.43 8.47
N ALA A 55 -4.14 24.70 8.10
CA ALA A 55 -4.50 25.71 9.07
C ALA A 55 -5.76 25.24 9.80
N LEU A 56 -5.69 25.12 11.12
CA LEU A 56 -6.85 24.81 11.95
C LEU A 56 -7.87 25.95 11.75
N GLY A 57 -8.89 25.71 10.93
CA GLY A 57 -10.10 26.53 10.92
C GLY A 57 -10.76 26.51 12.31
N PRO A 58 -11.69 27.44 12.60
CA PRO A 58 -12.27 27.57 13.93
C PRO A 58 -12.92 26.27 14.41
N ALA A 59 -12.31 25.69 15.45
CA ALA A 59 -12.76 24.71 16.45
C ALA A 59 -13.97 23.81 16.12
N ALA A 60 -13.71 22.50 15.99
CA ALA A 60 -14.59 21.45 16.50
C ALA A 60 -13.84 20.64 17.57
N GLY A 61 -14.50 20.39 18.71
CA GLY A 61 -13.93 20.03 20.01
C GLY A 61 -13.26 18.65 20.15
N PRO A 62 -12.85 18.27 21.39
CA PRO A 62 -11.88 17.23 21.63
C PRO A 62 -12.53 15.85 21.84
N ALA A 63 -12.04 14.84 21.13
CA ALA A 63 -11.58 13.55 21.68
C ALA A 63 -11.73 12.39 20.67
N ALA A 64 -10.58 11.86 20.24
CA ALA A 64 -10.37 10.44 19.93
C ALA A 64 -11.21 9.79 18.82
N ALA A 65 -10.91 10.15 17.57
CA ALA A 65 -10.89 9.31 16.36
C ALA A 65 -10.51 10.26 15.21
N ALA A 66 -9.43 10.04 14.48
CA ALA A 66 -9.54 9.39 13.18
C ALA A 66 -10.69 9.94 12.32
N GLU A 67 -10.77 11.25 12.11
CA GLU A 67 -11.53 11.82 11.01
C GLU A 67 -10.91 13.15 10.59
N ALA A 68 -10.40 13.15 9.36
CA ALA A 68 -10.27 14.26 8.45
C ALA A 68 -10.52 15.65 9.07
N ALA A 69 -9.44 16.41 9.27
CA ALA A 69 -9.51 17.84 8.97
C ALA A 69 -9.71 17.97 7.45
N THR A 70 -10.95 17.75 7.02
CA THR A 70 -11.56 18.10 5.72
C THR A 70 -10.71 17.82 4.47
N ALA A 71 -10.50 16.53 4.16
CA ALA A 71 -10.40 16.08 2.76
C ALA A 71 -11.82 15.89 2.14
N SER A 72 -12.89 16.35 2.80
CA SER A 72 -14.18 15.64 2.71
C SER A 72 -15.23 16.12 1.71
N ASP A 73 -15.09 17.26 1.03
CA ASP A 73 -16.13 17.68 0.05
C ASP A 73 -15.57 18.22 -1.29
N THR A 74 -14.25 18.30 -1.45
CA THR A 74 -13.62 18.88 -2.67
C THR A 74 -12.43 18.05 -3.18
N CYS A 75 -12.24 16.84 -2.64
CA CYS A 75 -11.19 15.94 -3.10
C CYS A 75 -11.57 15.29 -4.43
N LEU A 76 -10.78 15.59 -5.45
CA LEU A 76 -10.82 14.93 -6.74
C LEU A 76 -9.65 13.95 -6.85
N GLY A 77 -9.91 12.76 -7.41
CA GLY A 77 -8.90 11.73 -7.64
C GLY A 77 -8.23 11.15 -6.41
N SER A 78 -8.94 11.02 -5.29
CA SER A 78 -8.44 10.35 -4.09
C SER A 78 -7.92 8.94 -4.41
N THR A 79 -6.76 8.60 -3.86
CA THR A 79 -6.16 7.27 -3.97
C THR A 79 -5.40 6.93 -2.70
N ALA A 80 -5.21 5.64 -2.41
CA ALA A 80 -4.54 5.19 -1.22
C ALA A 80 -3.77 3.89 -1.47
N ALA A 81 -2.64 3.76 -0.79
CA ALA A 81 -1.85 2.55 -0.68
C ALA A 81 -1.52 2.31 0.80
N TYR A 82 -0.83 1.22 1.11
CA TYR A 82 -0.43 0.95 2.49
C TYR A 82 0.40 2.11 3.06
N GLY A 83 -0.05 2.69 4.19
CA GLY A 83 0.65 3.77 4.88
C GLY A 83 0.42 5.16 4.30
N SER A 84 -0.10 5.29 3.07
CA SER A 84 -0.17 6.58 2.37
C SER A 84 -1.52 6.80 1.70
N SER A 85 -2.09 7.98 1.88
CA SER A 85 -3.31 8.44 1.21
C SER A 85 -3.06 9.77 0.50
N GLY A 86 -3.67 9.95 -0.66
CA GLY A 86 -3.50 11.12 -1.50
C GLY A 86 -4.83 11.68 -1.97
N CYS A 87 -4.92 13.01 -2.06
CA CYS A 87 -6.06 13.70 -2.65
C CYS A 87 -5.58 14.98 -3.36
N PHE A 88 -6.28 15.36 -4.44
CA PHE A 88 -6.12 16.66 -5.08
C PHE A 88 -7.36 17.52 -4.83
N GLN A 89 -7.17 18.76 -4.40
CA GLN A 89 -8.24 19.73 -4.17
C GLN A 89 -8.13 20.86 -5.20
N HIS A 90 -9.06 20.90 -6.15
CA HIS A 90 -9.01 21.81 -7.29
C HIS A 90 -9.15 23.31 -6.94
N ASN A 91 -9.98 23.68 -5.94
CA ASN A 91 -10.27 25.09 -5.61
C ASN A 91 -9.11 25.88 -4.95
N ALA A 92 -7.92 25.28 -4.86
CA ALA A 92 -6.70 25.91 -4.38
C ALA A 92 -5.46 25.13 -4.87
N ASP A 93 -5.62 24.21 -5.82
CA ASP A 93 -4.57 23.32 -6.33
C ASP A 93 -3.77 22.58 -5.23
N ILE A 94 -4.42 22.24 -4.13
CA ILE A 94 -3.75 21.63 -2.98
C ILE A 94 -3.64 20.12 -3.18
N VAL A 95 -2.42 19.61 -3.00
CA VAL A 95 -2.16 18.17 -2.95
C VAL A 95 -2.05 17.76 -1.49
N TRP A 96 -2.92 16.86 -1.06
CA TRP A 96 -2.99 16.35 0.30
C TRP A 96 -2.29 15.00 0.41
N ALA A 97 -1.34 14.87 1.34
CA ALA A 97 -0.65 13.65 1.69
C ALA A 97 -1.01 13.23 3.13
N GLY A 98 -1.62 12.06 3.29
CA GLY A 98 -2.09 11.52 4.56
C GLY A 98 -1.29 10.30 4.99
N ASP A 99 -0.66 10.36 6.17
CA ASP A 99 0.01 9.21 6.76
C ASP A 99 -1.00 8.41 7.60
N THR A 100 -1.16 7.14 7.26
CA THR A 100 -2.18 6.26 7.84
C THR A 100 -1.60 5.13 8.69
N LYS A 101 -0.27 4.96 8.75
CA LYS A 101 0.37 3.85 9.46
C LYS A 101 1.59 4.30 10.25
N LYS A 102 1.70 3.78 11.47
CA LYS A 102 2.89 3.98 12.30
C LYS A 102 3.96 2.96 11.92
N ASP A 103 4.53 3.09 10.74
CA ASP A 103 5.57 2.19 10.21
C ASP A 103 6.96 2.84 10.09
N GLY A 104 7.09 4.09 10.57
CA GLY A 104 8.34 4.84 10.53
C GLY A 104 8.63 5.50 9.18
N MET A 105 7.72 5.38 8.20
CA MET A 105 7.78 6.09 6.93
C MET A 105 6.75 7.21 6.87
N SER A 106 7.04 8.22 6.07
CA SER A 106 6.14 9.31 5.73
C SER A 106 5.23 8.91 4.57
N ALA A 107 4.02 9.48 4.53
CA ALA A 107 3.21 9.40 3.32
C ALA A 107 3.74 10.34 2.24
N ALA A 108 3.80 9.85 1.00
CA ALA A 108 4.20 10.63 -0.16
C ALA A 108 3.16 10.54 -1.29
N VAL A 109 2.93 11.67 -1.94
CA VAL A 109 2.03 11.82 -3.08
C VAL A 109 2.79 12.49 -4.23
N GLY A 110 3.22 11.70 -5.21
CA GLY A 110 3.74 12.20 -6.48
C GLY A 110 2.62 12.73 -7.36
N VAL A 111 2.86 13.84 -8.04
CA VAL A 111 1.90 14.47 -8.94
C VAL A 111 2.48 14.57 -10.34
N TYR A 112 1.71 14.04 -11.29
CA TYR A 112 2.04 13.95 -12.70
C TYR A 112 1.06 14.81 -13.49
N THR A 113 1.55 15.54 -14.48
CA THR A 113 0.72 16.38 -15.34
C THR A 113 0.72 15.86 -16.78
N ASP A 114 -0.36 16.08 -17.50
CA ASP A 114 -0.46 15.75 -18.93
C ASP A 114 0.21 16.79 -19.86
N TYR A 115 0.62 17.93 -19.30
CA TYR A 115 1.20 19.06 -20.03
C TYR A 115 2.71 19.24 -19.80
N GLY A 116 3.38 18.24 -19.22
CA GLY A 116 4.85 18.18 -19.16
C GLY A 116 5.51 19.08 -18.11
N ARG A 117 4.78 19.46 -17.05
CA ARG A 117 5.40 20.06 -15.85
C ARG A 117 6.24 18.99 -15.14
N ALA A 118 7.40 19.41 -14.61
CA ALA A 118 8.27 18.56 -13.81
C ALA A 118 7.50 17.91 -12.64
N GLU A 119 7.83 16.65 -12.37
CA GLU A 119 7.19 15.87 -11.31
C GLU A 119 7.55 16.44 -9.93
N GLU A 120 6.54 16.57 -9.08
CA GLU A 120 6.72 17.00 -7.69
C GLU A 120 6.05 15.98 -6.76
N VAL A 121 6.65 15.76 -5.59
CA VAL A 121 6.11 14.88 -4.55
C VAL A 121 5.79 15.69 -3.32
N CYS A 122 4.55 15.59 -2.83
CA CYS A 122 4.17 16.11 -1.52
C CYS A 122 4.40 15.05 -0.45
N VAL A 123 5.18 15.36 0.58
CA VAL A 123 5.48 14.44 1.70
C VAL A 123 4.87 14.95 2.99
N ASN A 124 4.27 14.04 3.75
CA ASN A 124 3.78 14.31 5.09
C ASN A 124 4.79 13.87 6.17
N ASN A 125 5.51 14.84 6.74
CA ASN A 125 6.45 14.64 7.85
C ASN A 125 5.84 14.98 9.24
N LEU A 126 4.52 15.16 9.31
CA LEU A 126 3.81 15.50 10.57
C LEU A 126 3.48 14.24 11.40
N GLY A 127 3.69 13.05 10.83
CA GLY A 127 3.54 11.75 11.48
C GLY A 127 2.19 11.08 11.26
N VAL A 128 2.01 9.90 11.87
CA VAL A 128 0.83 9.05 11.65
C VAL A 128 -0.49 9.72 12.01
N ASN A 129 -1.54 9.43 11.22
CA ASN A 129 -2.90 9.98 11.33
C ASN A 129 -2.98 11.49 11.13
N THR A 130 -2.02 12.07 10.41
CA THR A 130 -2.04 13.49 10.03
C THR A 130 -2.17 13.63 8.52
N TRP A 131 -2.49 14.86 8.10
CA TRP A 131 -2.49 15.26 6.70
C TRP A 131 -1.60 16.47 6.53
N ALA A 132 -0.83 16.49 5.46
CA ALA A 132 -0.02 17.60 5.03
C ALA A 132 -0.48 18.07 3.65
N GLY A 133 -0.60 19.38 3.46
CA GLY A 133 -0.98 20.00 2.20
C GLY A 133 0.24 20.62 1.53
N CYS A 134 0.37 20.41 0.23
CA CYS A 134 1.29 21.15 -0.62
C CYS A 134 0.48 22.00 -1.58
N ASP A 135 0.57 23.32 -1.40
CA ASP A 135 0.04 24.30 -2.34
C ASP A 135 0.84 24.21 -3.66
N LYS A 136 0.10 24.17 -4.77
CA LYS A 136 0.63 24.11 -6.12
C LYS A 136 -0.12 25.13 -6.96
N ASP A 137 0.46 25.50 -8.09
CA ASP A 137 -0.15 26.40 -9.06
C ASP A 137 -0.19 25.66 -10.39
N TYR A 138 -1.24 24.88 -10.63
CA TYR A 138 -1.39 24.04 -11.82
C TYR A 138 -2.12 24.82 -12.92
N ARG A 139 -1.96 24.34 -14.16
CA ARG A 139 -2.64 24.94 -15.30
C ARG A 139 -4.08 24.43 -15.32
N GLU A 140 -5.04 25.34 -15.17
CA GLU A 140 -6.49 25.04 -15.17
C GLU A 140 -6.98 24.16 -16.33
N SER A 141 -6.37 24.29 -17.51
CA SER A 141 -6.73 23.50 -18.70
C SER A 141 -6.09 22.11 -18.75
N GLY A 142 -5.33 21.73 -17.73
CA GLY A 142 -4.56 20.49 -17.66
C GLY A 142 -5.22 19.43 -16.79
N ASN A 143 -4.59 18.27 -16.75
CA ASN A 143 -4.97 17.18 -15.86
C ASN A 143 -3.80 16.79 -14.96
N VAL A 144 -4.12 16.42 -13.73
CA VAL A 144 -3.19 15.85 -12.77
C VAL A 144 -3.51 14.39 -12.49
N ARG A 145 -2.47 13.61 -12.17
CA ARG A 145 -2.60 12.24 -11.71
C ARG A 145 -1.73 12.05 -10.48
N LEU A 146 -2.30 11.43 -9.45
CA LEU A 146 -1.63 11.19 -8.18
C LEU A 146 -1.03 9.79 -8.16
N ARG A 147 0.14 9.68 -7.54
CA ARG A 147 0.82 8.44 -7.20
C ARG A 147 1.10 8.44 -5.70
N VAL A 148 0.46 7.55 -4.96
CA VAL A 148 0.68 7.41 -3.52
C VAL A 148 1.72 6.33 -3.24
N LEU A 149 2.67 6.68 -2.39
CA LEU A 149 3.84 5.89 -2.02
C LEU A 149 4.15 6.11 -0.54
N ARG A 150 4.99 5.24 0.03
CA ARG A 150 5.69 5.54 1.29
C ARG A 150 7.04 6.16 0.99
N TYR A 151 7.50 7.05 1.86
CA TYR A 151 8.77 7.75 1.75
C TYR A 151 9.55 7.63 3.06
N ASP A 152 10.82 7.29 2.93
CA ASP A 152 11.77 7.29 4.03
C ASP A 152 12.57 8.60 3.99
N GLY A 153 12.31 9.48 4.96
CA GLY A 153 12.96 10.78 5.08
C GLY A 153 14.45 10.71 5.40
N ASP A 154 14.93 9.62 5.99
CA ASP A 154 16.35 9.45 6.33
C ASP A 154 17.16 9.05 5.09
N THR A 155 16.59 8.17 4.25
CA THR A 155 17.28 7.67 3.04
C THR A 155 16.92 8.39 1.76
N GLY A 156 15.83 9.16 1.75
CA GLY A 156 15.29 9.83 0.55
C GLY A 156 14.63 8.88 -0.44
N LYS A 157 14.23 7.69 0.00
CA LYS A 157 13.75 6.59 -0.86
C LYS A 157 12.25 6.40 -0.79
N PHE A 158 11.68 5.87 -1.87
CA PHE A 158 10.26 5.56 -1.99
C PHE A 158 10.04 4.05 -1.96
N TYR A 159 8.92 3.61 -1.40
CA TYR A 159 8.63 2.19 -1.22
C TYR A 159 7.21 1.81 -1.61
N GLN A 160 7.09 0.60 -2.15
CA GLN A 160 5.82 -0.08 -2.41
C GLN A 160 5.10 -0.48 -1.11
N PRO A 161 3.78 -0.78 -1.16
CA PRO A 161 2.92 -0.74 -2.34
C PRO A 161 2.62 0.70 -2.79
N GLU A 162 2.44 0.86 -4.09
CA GLU A 162 2.03 2.11 -4.71
C GLU A 162 0.62 2.01 -5.28
N ALA A 163 -0.07 3.14 -5.38
CA ALA A 163 -1.32 3.24 -6.11
C ALA A 163 -1.38 4.53 -6.92
N TRP A 164 -2.16 4.49 -8.00
CA TRP A 164 -2.35 5.63 -8.89
C TRP A 164 -3.81 6.04 -8.88
N SER A 165 -4.07 7.34 -8.96
CA SER A 165 -5.40 7.84 -9.29
C SER A 165 -5.68 7.70 -10.80
N GLY A 166 -6.93 7.98 -11.20
CA GLY A 166 -7.22 8.41 -12.57
C GLY A 166 -6.69 9.82 -12.85
N TRP A 167 -6.81 10.27 -14.09
CA TRP A 167 -6.58 11.68 -14.44
C TRP A 167 -7.71 12.55 -13.86
N VAL A 168 -7.33 13.68 -13.31
CA VAL A 168 -8.20 14.65 -12.65
C VAL A 168 -8.05 15.99 -13.35
N PRO A 169 -9.14 16.59 -13.84
CA PRO A 169 -9.08 17.94 -14.41
C PRO A 169 -8.73 18.94 -13.31
N VAL A 170 -7.77 19.82 -13.59
CA VAL A 170 -7.34 20.86 -12.63
C VAL A 170 -8.50 21.82 -12.33
N ASP A 171 -9.33 22.15 -13.31
CA ASP A 171 -10.50 23.03 -13.12
C ASP A 171 -11.70 22.36 -12.42
N GLY A 172 -11.58 21.07 -12.09
CA GLY A 172 -12.58 20.26 -11.41
C GLY A 172 -13.83 19.92 -12.22
N LYS A 173 -13.86 20.16 -13.54
CA LYS A 173 -15.03 19.86 -14.39
C LYS A 173 -14.88 18.49 -15.06
N TYR A 174 -15.79 17.57 -14.73
CA TYR A 174 -15.94 16.24 -15.37
C TYR A 174 -17.02 16.22 -16.45
#